data_AF-A0AAD9G4S4-F1
#
_entry.id   AF-A0AAD9G4S4-F1
#
_cell.length_a   1.000
_cell.length_b   1.000
_cell.length_c   1.000
_cell.angle_alpha   90.00
_cell.angle_beta   90.00
_cell.angle_gamma   90.00
#
_symmetry.space_group_name_H-M   'P 1'
#
loop_
_entity.id
_entity.type
_entity.pdbx_description
1 polymer ?
#
loop_
_entity_poly.entity_id
_entity_poly.type
_entity_poly.pdbx_seq_one_letter_code
_entity_poly.pdbx_strand_id
1 'polypeptide(L)'
;MTILSLDHALQPTYLDNSSDPASLAILREIGVSVEELPSPDFTLKEPALDVASNQELQNEHSSDADVIYHVISGRVHLDVRDSANCWVRCTLATAMKITLRSTTLRRFVPIAGVSSKLLETNNGARNLTARFTRTADAAASSTLVDAQNCRELVCELCRLYYTTEWMTGTGGAMSLRHGERIFVTPSGVPKERLQPEDLYVLDLEGGILSTPKAKPGKKAPKLSDCAPLFLNAHKIRKAAVVLHSHGITCNLAASLCDGKSEFRISHQEMIKGITGHGYADTLVIPVIDNAPKESALAEPIARTMEAYPSSSAVLVRRHGLFVWGDSWEVAKRHAECLHYLFEAAIEMHKLNMDYTVPPVSASSANGGSLNRARSDETSNGELSMAEKHKVVMLDIEGTTTPITFVHDILFPYVTDNAARFLLQTWDEPDTKADVAALVAQHKQDQADGVNPPALDETQGKEQLVEALTAYVKWNVKADRKIGPLKQLQGHMWLQGYESGELKALVYDDVPPCLDRLRARGVRVGIYSSGSRQAQKLLFQYSDKGDLREYLTVYFDTKIGHKREVGSYKEIVQSLGVDSGKDVLFVTDVIEEAQAAEAAGLDTVLSVRPSNKPLPDSHHFHTIRSFAEL
;
A
#
# COMPACT_ATOMS: atom_id res chain seq x y z
N MET A 1 -32.86 33.30 -16.74
CA MET A 1 -31.78 32.31 -16.69
C MET A 1 -30.71 32.77 -17.64
N THR A 2 -29.52 33.08 -17.13
CA THR A 2 -28.36 33.43 -17.94
C THR A 2 -28.02 32.25 -18.85
N ILE A 3 -27.93 32.47 -20.16
CA ILE A 3 -27.40 31.48 -21.10
C ILE A 3 -25.97 31.19 -20.63
N LEU A 4 -25.72 29.94 -20.18
CA LEU A 4 -24.38 29.50 -19.82
C LEU A 4 -23.59 29.41 -21.13
N SER A 5 -22.44 30.08 -21.22
CA SER A 5 -21.56 29.93 -22.38
C SER A 5 -21.19 28.46 -22.56
N LEU A 6 -20.93 28.04 -23.81
CA LEU A 6 -20.44 26.70 -24.15
C LEU A 6 -19.35 26.20 -23.15
N ASP A 7 -18.44 27.08 -22.73
CA ASP A 7 -17.37 26.81 -21.76
C ASP A 7 -17.85 26.44 -20.34
N HIS A 8 -18.99 26.97 -19.89
CA HIS A 8 -19.54 26.68 -18.56
C HIS A 8 -20.37 25.40 -18.51
N ALA A 9 -20.97 24.98 -19.63
CA ALA A 9 -21.73 23.75 -19.71
C ALA A 9 -20.81 22.54 -19.95
N LEU A 10 -19.78 22.71 -20.77
CA LEU A 10 -18.76 21.69 -21.04
C LEU A 10 -17.73 21.55 -19.91
N GLN A 11 -18.15 21.61 -18.65
CA GLN A 11 -17.30 21.21 -17.53
C GLN A 11 -17.36 19.68 -17.37
N PRO A 12 -16.37 18.92 -17.86
CA PRO A 12 -16.16 17.57 -17.37
C PRO A 12 -15.69 17.67 -15.93
N THR A 13 -16.32 16.92 -15.03
CA THR A 13 -15.99 16.88 -13.60
C THR A 13 -14.60 16.28 -13.29
N TYR A 14 -13.72 16.14 -14.29
CA TYR A 14 -12.40 15.49 -14.17
C TYR A 14 -11.26 16.17 -14.94
N LEU A 15 -11.42 17.41 -15.41
CA LEU A 15 -10.30 18.24 -15.87
C LEU A 15 -10.27 19.53 -15.05
N ASP A 16 -9.12 19.83 -14.45
CA ASP A 16 -8.89 20.80 -13.38
C ASP A 16 -9.09 22.30 -13.75
N ASN A 17 -9.92 22.65 -14.75
CA ASN A 17 -10.49 24.00 -14.95
C ASN A 17 -11.41 24.14 -16.19
N SER A 18 -12.33 25.12 -16.12
CA SER A 18 -13.39 25.46 -17.07
C SER A 18 -12.96 26.22 -18.34
N SER A 19 -11.74 26.04 -18.83
CA SER A 19 -11.22 26.82 -19.98
C SER A 19 -10.24 26.06 -20.88
N ASP A 20 -10.27 24.73 -20.85
CA ASP A 20 -9.31 23.92 -21.61
C ASP A 20 -9.90 23.41 -22.95
N PRO A 21 -9.32 23.81 -24.11
CA PRO A 21 -9.62 23.23 -25.43
C PRO A 21 -9.55 21.70 -25.47
N ALA A 22 -8.81 21.07 -24.53
CA ALA A 22 -8.68 19.62 -24.40
C ALA A 22 -10.03 18.90 -24.14
N SER A 23 -11.01 19.54 -23.51
CA SER A 23 -12.29 18.90 -23.16
C SER A 23 -13.14 18.58 -24.40
N LEU A 24 -13.11 19.45 -25.41
CA LEU A 24 -13.83 19.27 -26.68
C LEU A 24 -13.15 18.25 -27.60
N ALA A 25 -11.81 18.15 -27.54
CA ALA A 25 -11.05 17.17 -28.29
C ALA A 25 -11.39 15.74 -27.82
N ILE A 26 -11.39 15.52 -26.50
CA ILE A 26 -11.74 14.23 -25.90
C ILE A 26 -13.17 13.81 -26.27
N LEU A 27 -14.14 14.74 -26.16
CA LEU A 27 -15.52 14.46 -26.57
C LEU A 27 -15.60 14.07 -28.05
N ARG A 28 -14.88 14.76 -28.94
CA ARG A 28 -14.85 14.43 -30.39
C ARG A 28 -14.23 13.06 -30.67
N GLU A 29 -13.19 12.69 -29.95
CA GLU A 29 -12.54 11.37 -30.07
C GLU A 29 -13.48 10.24 -29.68
N ILE A 30 -14.27 10.42 -28.62
CA ILE A 30 -15.26 9.44 -28.17
C ILE A 30 -16.60 9.53 -28.94
N GLY A 31 -16.62 10.27 -30.05
CA GLY A 31 -17.76 10.34 -30.96
C GLY A 31 -18.85 11.33 -30.55
N VAL A 32 -18.54 12.34 -29.73
CA VAL A 32 -19.46 13.38 -29.27
C VAL A 32 -19.06 14.75 -29.78
N SER A 33 -19.98 15.45 -30.45
CA SER A 33 -19.81 16.88 -30.74
C SER A 33 -20.92 17.69 -30.12
N VAL A 34 -20.56 18.82 -29.50
CA VAL A 34 -21.49 19.75 -28.86
C VAL A 34 -21.37 21.11 -29.50
N GLU A 35 -22.50 21.71 -29.84
CA GLU A 35 -22.63 23.01 -30.50
C GLU A 35 -23.70 23.85 -29.79
N GLU A 36 -23.47 25.16 -29.68
CA GLU A 36 -24.48 26.11 -29.20
C GLU A 36 -25.26 26.67 -30.40
N LEU A 37 -26.58 26.66 -30.34
CA LEU A 37 -27.43 27.15 -31.43
C LEU A 37 -27.80 28.64 -31.22
N PRO A 38 -27.65 29.52 -32.24
CA PRO A 38 -27.86 30.97 -32.09
C PRO A 38 -29.29 31.43 -31.75
N SER A 39 -30.29 30.56 -31.87
CA SER A 39 -31.67 30.77 -31.40
C SER A 39 -32.48 29.50 -31.64
N PRO A 40 -33.27 29.01 -30.67
CA PRO A 40 -34.01 27.76 -30.82
C PRO A 40 -35.25 27.94 -31.68
N ASP A 41 -35.11 27.83 -33.01
CA ASP A 41 -36.25 27.72 -33.93
C ASP A 41 -36.69 26.25 -34.01
N PHE A 42 -37.25 25.72 -32.91
CA PHE A 42 -37.71 24.34 -32.84
C PHE A 42 -39.09 24.18 -33.48
N THR A 43 -39.22 24.48 -34.78
CA THR A 43 -40.36 24.04 -35.58
C THR A 43 -40.10 22.61 -36.07
N LEU A 44 -40.04 21.65 -35.15
CA LEU A 44 -39.93 20.23 -35.46
C LEU A 44 -41.13 19.49 -34.86
N LYS A 45 -41.81 18.69 -35.70
CA LYS A 45 -43.05 17.95 -35.40
C LYS A 45 -42.84 16.74 -34.48
N GLU A 46 -41.68 16.60 -33.86
CA GLU A 46 -41.30 15.41 -33.08
C GLU A 46 -41.53 15.63 -31.58
N PRO A 47 -41.98 14.59 -30.85
CA PRO A 47 -42.30 14.71 -29.45
C PRO A 47 -41.04 14.91 -28.60
N ALA A 48 -41.06 15.94 -27.77
CA ALA A 48 -40.05 16.17 -26.75
C ALA A 48 -40.03 15.01 -25.73
N LEU A 49 -38.83 14.49 -25.46
CA LEU A 49 -38.57 13.46 -24.47
C LEU A 49 -38.26 14.11 -23.12
N ASP A 50 -39.02 13.75 -22.08
CA ASP A 50 -38.70 14.14 -20.71
C ASP A 50 -37.70 13.14 -20.12
N VAL A 51 -36.51 13.63 -19.76
CA VAL A 51 -35.42 12.77 -19.27
C VAL A 51 -35.83 12.07 -17.98
N ALA A 52 -36.57 12.74 -17.09
CA ALA A 52 -36.92 12.20 -15.78
C ALA A 52 -37.92 11.04 -15.84
N SER A 53 -38.77 11.00 -16.88
CA SER A 53 -39.76 9.92 -17.06
C SER A 53 -39.36 8.88 -18.11
N ASN A 54 -38.33 9.14 -18.91
CA ASN A 54 -37.84 8.21 -19.94
C ASN A 54 -36.70 7.30 -19.41
N GLN A 55 -37.03 6.08 -19.00
CA GLN A 55 -36.06 5.11 -18.47
C GLN A 55 -35.00 4.69 -19.50
N GLU A 56 -35.31 4.63 -20.79
CA GLU A 56 -34.32 4.26 -21.81
C GLU A 56 -33.21 5.30 -21.93
N LEU A 57 -33.54 6.58 -21.80
CA LEU A 57 -32.54 7.66 -21.81
C LEU A 57 -31.66 7.64 -20.55
N GLN A 58 -32.22 7.23 -19.41
CA GLN A 58 -31.48 7.16 -18.13
C GLN A 58 -30.59 5.93 -18.02
N ASN A 59 -30.96 4.84 -18.70
CA ASN A 59 -30.16 3.63 -18.75
C ASN A 59 -29.03 3.74 -19.78
N GLU A 60 -27.95 2.99 -19.57
CA GLU A 60 -26.85 2.91 -20.53
C GLU A 60 -27.32 2.28 -21.85
N HIS A 61 -27.23 3.06 -22.93
CA HIS A 61 -27.69 2.65 -24.24
C HIS A 61 -26.76 3.14 -25.34
N SER A 62 -26.87 2.50 -26.50
CA SER A 62 -26.27 2.96 -27.75
C SER A 62 -27.31 2.97 -28.86
N SER A 63 -26.94 3.44 -30.05
CA SER A 63 -27.76 3.38 -31.25
C SER A 63 -26.95 2.80 -32.40
N ASP A 64 -27.66 2.16 -33.32
CA ASP A 64 -27.13 1.64 -34.59
C ASP A 64 -26.80 2.75 -35.60
N ALA A 65 -27.36 3.95 -35.41
CA ALA A 65 -27.08 5.15 -36.19
C ALA A 65 -26.59 6.31 -35.33
N ASP A 66 -26.02 7.32 -35.97
CA ASP A 66 -25.66 8.59 -35.34
C ASP A 66 -26.95 9.32 -34.90
N VAL A 67 -26.99 9.74 -33.63
CA VAL A 67 -28.16 10.37 -33.02
C VAL A 67 -27.85 11.82 -32.67
N ILE A 68 -28.83 12.70 -32.88
CA ILE A 68 -28.73 14.11 -32.52
C ILE A 68 -29.77 14.43 -31.45
N TYR A 69 -29.30 15.03 -30.36
CA TYR A 69 -30.13 15.54 -29.28
C TYR A 69 -30.05 17.06 -29.22
N HIS A 70 -31.22 17.70 -29.06
CA HIS A 70 -31.31 19.12 -28.75
C HIS A 70 -31.90 19.31 -27.36
N VAL A 71 -31.22 20.08 -26.51
CA VAL A 71 -31.77 20.46 -25.21
C VAL A 71 -32.72 21.63 -25.39
N ILE A 72 -34.02 21.33 -25.36
CA ILE A 72 -35.07 22.33 -25.60
C ILE A 72 -35.44 23.10 -24.32
N SER A 73 -35.26 22.50 -23.14
CA SER A 73 -35.47 23.18 -21.86
C SER A 73 -34.72 22.47 -20.73
N GLY A 74 -34.19 23.22 -19.76
CA GLY A 74 -33.60 22.68 -18.54
C GLY A 74 -32.08 22.48 -18.60
N ARG A 75 -31.57 21.66 -17.66
CA ARG A 75 -30.17 21.22 -17.57
C ARG A 75 -30.08 19.74 -17.24
N VAL A 76 -29.20 19.02 -17.93
CA VAL A 76 -29.06 17.56 -17.78
C VAL A 76 -27.59 17.19 -17.86
N HIS A 77 -27.19 16.11 -17.18
CA HIS A 77 -25.88 15.53 -17.39
C HIS A 77 -25.95 14.47 -18.49
N LEU A 78 -24.97 14.45 -19.38
CA LEU A 78 -24.75 13.37 -20.33
C LEU A 78 -23.49 12.63 -19.91
N ASP A 79 -23.63 11.35 -19.55
CA ASP A 79 -22.50 10.46 -19.31
C ASP A 79 -22.25 9.64 -20.58
N VAL A 80 -21.01 9.59 -21.04
CA VAL A 80 -20.59 8.86 -22.24
C VAL A 80 -19.41 7.96 -21.89
N ARG A 81 -19.38 6.73 -22.41
CA ARG A 81 -18.21 5.86 -22.26
C ARG A 81 -17.13 6.25 -23.26
N ASP A 82 -15.90 6.38 -22.77
CA ASP A 82 -14.73 6.43 -23.63
C ASP A 82 -14.29 5.02 -24.08
N SER A 83 -13.24 4.95 -24.89
CA SER A 83 -12.61 3.70 -25.34
C SER A 83 -12.10 2.83 -24.19
N ALA A 84 -11.83 3.42 -23.03
CA ALA A 84 -11.40 2.74 -21.80
C ALA A 84 -12.58 2.19 -20.99
N ASN A 85 -13.81 2.38 -21.47
CA ASN A 85 -15.04 2.05 -20.75
C ASN A 85 -15.18 2.85 -19.43
N CYS A 86 -14.63 4.06 -19.35
CA CYS A 86 -14.81 5.00 -18.23
C CYS A 86 -15.92 6.02 -18.55
N TRP A 87 -16.59 6.55 -17.53
CA TRP A 87 -17.62 7.58 -17.73
C TRP A 87 -17.00 8.98 -17.86
N VAL A 88 -17.29 9.64 -18.98
CA VAL A 88 -17.06 11.06 -19.20
C VAL A 88 -18.41 11.78 -19.05
N ARG A 89 -18.54 12.62 -18.02
CA ARG A 89 -19.75 13.42 -17.79
C ARG A 89 -19.60 14.80 -18.40
N CYS A 90 -20.59 15.27 -19.15
CA CYS A 90 -20.73 16.67 -19.54
C CYS A 90 -22.08 17.23 -19.07
N THR A 91 -22.13 18.54 -18.84
CA THR A 91 -23.38 19.22 -18.48
C THR A 91 -23.95 19.89 -19.73
N LEU A 92 -25.22 19.64 -20.01
CA LEU A 92 -25.91 20.20 -21.16
C LEU A 92 -26.95 21.21 -20.69
N ALA A 93 -27.00 22.35 -21.36
CA ALA A 93 -27.95 23.43 -21.08
C ALA A 93 -28.87 23.67 -22.29
N THR A 94 -29.93 24.43 -22.07
CA THR A 94 -30.88 24.83 -23.12
C THR A 94 -30.16 25.47 -24.30
N ALA A 95 -30.61 25.18 -25.53
CA ALA A 95 -30.01 25.60 -26.81
C ALA A 95 -28.72 24.88 -27.23
N MET A 96 -28.32 23.81 -26.51
CA MET A 96 -27.24 22.93 -26.94
C MET A 96 -27.72 21.83 -27.88
N LYS A 97 -26.95 21.60 -28.93
CA LYS A 97 -27.07 20.48 -29.87
C LYS A 97 -25.92 19.51 -29.62
N ILE A 98 -26.24 18.23 -29.51
CA ILE A 98 -25.30 17.14 -29.26
C ILE A 98 -25.45 16.14 -30.38
N THR A 99 -24.35 15.80 -31.04
CA THR A 99 -24.29 14.69 -32.01
C THR A 99 -23.47 13.58 -31.40
N LEU A 100 -24.06 12.38 -31.36
CA LEU A 100 -23.46 11.15 -30.85
C LEU A 100 -23.31 10.18 -32.01
N ARG A 101 -22.11 9.68 -32.25
CA ARG A 101 -21.87 8.65 -33.27
C ARG A 101 -22.57 7.34 -32.92
N SER A 102 -22.87 6.53 -33.94
CA SER A 102 -23.33 5.16 -33.79
C SER A 102 -22.40 4.39 -32.84
N THR A 103 -22.97 3.48 -32.04
CA THR A 103 -22.28 2.69 -31.00
C THR A 103 -21.76 3.44 -29.76
N THR A 104 -21.83 4.77 -29.72
CA THR A 104 -21.48 5.55 -28.51
C THR A 104 -22.39 5.16 -27.35
N LEU A 105 -21.82 4.55 -26.32
CA LEU A 105 -22.53 4.19 -25.09
C LEU A 105 -22.74 5.44 -24.23
N ARG A 106 -23.99 5.74 -23.91
CA ARG A 106 -24.35 6.92 -23.13
C ARG A 106 -25.52 6.71 -22.18
N ARG A 107 -25.70 7.65 -21.27
CA ARG A 107 -26.94 7.85 -20.50
C ARG A 107 -27.13 9.33 -20.16
N PHE A 108 -28.39 9.74 -19.99
CA PHE A 108 -28.75 11.06 -19.50
C PHE A 108 -29.14 10.99 -18.04
N VAL A 109 -28.47 11.76 -17.20
CA VAL A 109 -28.72 11.78 -15.75
C VAL A 109 -29.47 13.08 -15.39
N PRO A 110 -30.69 12.98 -14.85
CA PRO A 110 -31.47 14.15 -14.46
C PRO A 110 -30.81 14.87 -13.27
N ILE A 111 -30.96 16.20 -13.23
CA ILE A 111 -30.48 17.02 -12.11
C ILE A 111 -31.66 17.23 -11.14
N ALA A 112 -31.45 16.93 -9.85
CA ALA A 112 -32.49 17.03 -8.84
C ALA A 112 -33.12 18.44 -8.83
N GLY A 113 -34.46 18.49 -8.89
CA GLY A 113 -35.22 19.74 -8.92
C GLY A 113 -35.22 20.49 -10.26
N VAL A 114 -34.61 19.94 -11.32
CA VAL A 114 -34.58 20.55 -12.66
C VAL A 114 -35.31 19.65 -13.66
N SER A 115 -36.38 20.14 -14.28
CA SER A 115 -37.03 19.46 -15.41
C SER A 115 -36.25 19.71 -16.69
N SER A 116 -35.94 18.64 -17.43
CA SER A 116 -35.11 18.69 -18.63
C SER A 116 -35.74 17.91 -19.77
N LYS A 117 -35.87 18.57 -20.91
CA LYS A 117 -36.48 17.98 -22.12
C LYS A 117 -35.50 17.99 -23.27
N LEU A 118 -35.49 16.88 -24.00
CA LEU A 118 -34.65 16.64 -25.17
C LEU A 118 -35.52 16.43 -26.41
N LEU A 119 -35.07 16.93 -27.55
CA LEU A 119 -35.60 16.56 -28.86
C LEU A 119 -34.58 15.66 -29.54
N GLU A 120 -35.01 14.48 -30.01
CA GLU A 120 -34.18 13.52 -30.74
C GLU A 120 -34.63 13.49 -32.20
N THR A 121 -33.72 13.76 -33.15
CA THR A 121 -34.09 13.94 -34.57
C THR A 121 -33.68 12.81 -35.50
N ASN A 122 -32.80 11.90 -35.05
CA ASN A 122 -32.36 10.73 -35.81
C ASN A 122 -32.63 9.48 -34.98
N ASN A 123 -33.85 8.95 -35.06
CA ASN A 123 -34.29 7.79 -34.29
C ASN A 123 -33.68 6.48 -34.82
N GLY A 124 -32.40 6.24 -34.55
CA GLY A 124 -31.83 4.88 -34.60
C GLY A 124 -32.44 4.01 -33.50
N ALA A 125 -32.52 2.70 -33.71
CA ALA A 125 -33.03 1.79 -32.68
C ALA A 125 -32.09 1.85 -31.46
N ARG A 126 -32.63 2.24 -30.30
CA ARG A 126 -31.85 2.26 -29.06
C ARG A 126 -31.62 0.83 -28.60
N ASN A 127 -30.36 0.46 -28.48
CA ASN A 127 -29.94 -0.83 -27.95
C ASN A 127 -29.54 -0.63 -26.49
N LEU A 128 -30.41 -1.07 -25.57
CA LEU A 128 -30.13 -1.07 -24.14
C LEU A 128 -29.02 -2.08 -23.84
N THR A 129 -28.03 -1.67 -23.06
CA THR A 129 -26.93 -2.54 -22.65
C THR A 129 -27.29 -3.22 -21.32
N ALA A 130 -27.24 -4.55 -21.26
CA ALA A 130 -27.78 -5.34 -20.15
C ALA A 130 -27.09 -5.14 -18.78
N ARG A 131 -26.06 -4.29 -18.68
CA ARG A 131 -25.20 -4.18 -17.48
C ARG A 131 -25.84 -3.40 -16.31
N PHE A 132 -26.81 -2.51 -16.55
CA PHE A 132 -27.34 -1.59 -15.51
C PHE A 132 -28.83 -1.24 -15.64
N THR A 133 -29.71 -2.21 -15.84
CA THR A 133 -31.16 -1.98 -16.02
C THR A 133 -31.96 -1.87 -14.71
N ARG A 134 -31.35 -1.52 -13.56
CA ARG A 134 -32.04 -1.44 -12.26
C ARG A 134 -31.96 -0.06 -11.59
N THR A 135 -33.06 0.32 -10.96
CA THR A 135 -33.26 1.57 -10.20
C THR A 135 -32.29 1.78 -9.03
N ALA A 136 -31.58 0.73 -8.60
CA ALA A 136 -30.58 0.79 -7.53
C ALA A 136 -29.27 1.49 -7.95
N ASP A 137 -28.97 1.57 -9.25
CA ASP A 137 -27.71 2.13 -9.75
C ASP A 137 -27.74 3.66 -9.88
N ALA A 138 -28.92 4.29 -9.81
CA ALA A 138 -29.08 5.74 -9.75
C ALA A 138 -28.68 6.32 -8.37
N ALA A 139 -28.78 5.53 -7.30
CA ALA A 139 -28.35 5.90 -5.96
C ALA A 139 -26.84 5.70 -5.73
N ALA A 140 -26.14 5.01 -6.64
CA ALA A 140 -24.69 4.80 -6.60
C ALA A 140 -23.88 5.86 -7.37
N SER A 141 -24.52 6.95 -7.82
CA SER A 141 -23.88 8.03 -8.61
C SER A 141 -22.93 8.95 -7.81
N SER A 142 -22.50 8.56 -6.60
CA SER A 142 -21.43 9.25 -5.85
C SER A 142 -20.02 8.75 -6.17
N THR A 143 -19.87 7.62 -6.88
CA THR A 143 -18.56 7.10 -7.33
C THR A 143 -18.14 7.76 -8.64
N LEU A 144 -17.87 9.05 -8.54
CA LEU A 144 -17.15 9.82 -9.54
C LEU A 144 -15.66 9.36 -9.59
N VAL A 145 -15.43 8.18 -10.19
CA VAL A 145 -14.32 7.76 -11.09
C VAL A 145 -12.88 8.20 -10.73
N ASP A 146 -12.31 7.54 -9.72
CA ASP A 146 -10.92 7.06 -9.46
C ASP A 146 -9.64 7.85 -9.86
N ALA A 147 -9.69 8.94 -10.63
CA ALA A 147 -8.49 9.69 -11.04
C ALA A 147 -7.81 10.41 -9.87
N GLN A 148 -8.61 10.98 -8.96
CA GLN A 148 -8.10 11.63 -7.76
C GLN A 148 -7.44 10.61 -6.82
N ASN A 149 -8.07 9.45 -6.62
CA ASN A 149 -7.48 8.34 -5.88
C ASN A 149 -6.17 7.86 -6.52
N CYS A 150 -6.10 7.78 -7.85
CA CYS A 150 -4.86 7.44 -8.56
C CYS A 150 -3.75 8.46 -8.28
N ARG A 151 -4.07 9.77 -8.32
CA ARG A 151 -3.11 10.83 -7.99
C ARG A 151 -2.66 10.76 -6.53
N GLU A 152 -3.59 10.54 -5.61
CA GLU A 152 -3.32 10.39 -4.18
C GLU A 152 -2.44 9.18 -3.91
N LEU A 153 -2.74 8.04 -4.54
CA LEU A 153 -1.96 6.81 -4.44
C LEU A 153 -0.53 7.00 -4.98
N VAL A 154 -0.35 7.68 -6.12
CA VAL A 154 1.00 8.03 -6.61
C VAL A 154 1.76 8.87 -5.59
N CYS A 155 1.10 9.85 -4.95
CA CYS A 155 1.73 10.67 -3.90
C CYS A 155 2.07 9.85 -2.65
N GLU A 156 1.19 8.97 -2.22
CA GLU A 156 1.41 8.05 -1.09
C GLU A 156 2.61 7.14 -1.34
N LEU A 157 2.64 6.49 -2.50
CA LEU A 157 3.73 5.60 -2.89
C LEU A 157 5.06 6.35 -3.03
N CYS A 158 5.06 7.58 -3.57
CA CYS A 158 6.27 8.42 -3.60
C CYS A 158 6.79 8.75 -2.20
N ARG A 159 5.91 9.02 -1.22
CA ARG A 159 6.30 9.24 0.18
C ARG A 159 6.91 7.98 0.78
N LEU A 160 6.29 6.82 0.55
CA LEU A 160 6.82 5.53 0.99
C LEU A 160 8.20 5.25 0.38
N TYR A 161 8.35 5.42 -0.93
CA TYR A 161 9.62 5.13 -1.61
C TYR A 161 10.72 6.15 -1.29
N TYR A 162 10.36 7.34 -0.82
CA TYR A 162 11.32 8.25 -0.22
C TYR A 162 11.84 7.73 1.12
N THR A 163 10.97 7.20 2.00
CA THR A 163 11.39 6.68 3.32
C THR A 163 12.20 5.39 3.21
N THR A 164 12.08 4.63 2.12
CA THR A 164 12.95 3.49 1.81
C THR A 164 14.23 3.88 1.06
N GLU A 165 14.47 5.18 0.89
CA GLU A 165 15.60 5.77 0.16
C GLU A 165 15.69 5.49 -1.35
N TRP A 166 14.60 5.00 -1.97
CA TRP A 166 14.58 4.66 -3.40
C TRP A 166 14.39 5.88 -4.31
N MET A 167 13.80 6.95 -3.79
CA MET A 167 13.47 8.18 -4.51
C MET A 167 14.04 9.44 -3.82
N THR A 168 15.24 9.35 -3.26
CA THR A 168 15.91 10.49 -2.60
C THR A 168 16.52 11.47 -3.60
N GLY A 169 16.82 12.69 -3.13
CA GLY A 169 17.57 13.67 -3.93
C GLY A 169 16.86 14.14 -5.20
N THR A 170 15.53 14.09 -5.23
CA THR A 170 14.67 14.30 -6.43
C THR A 170 14.78 13.22 -7.51
N GLY A 171 15.67 12.25 -7.31
CA GLY A 171 15.87 11.08 -8.16
C GLY A 171 14.69 10.10 -8.10
N GLY A 172 14.68 9.19 -9.07
CA GLY A 172 13.55 8.31 -9.33
C GLY A 172 12.31 9.03 -9.86
N ALA A 173 11.37 8.24 -10.34
CA ALA A 173 10.08 8.67 -10.86
C ALA A 173 9.10 7.49 -10.87
N MET A 174 7.81 7.75 -10.99
CA MET A 174 6.85 6.68 -11.22
C MET A 174 5.73 7.11 -12.15
N SER A 175 5.07 6.11 -12.73
CA SER A 175 3.82 6.25 -13.45
C SER A 175 2.78 5.24 -13.00
N LEU A 176 1.52 5.63 -13.09
CA LEU A 176 0.36 4.77 -12.87
C LEU A 176 -0.62 4.95 -14.03
N ARG A 177 -1.03 3.83 -14.62
CA ARG A 177 -2.02 3.76 -15.69
C ARG A 177 -3.36 3.34 -15.12
N HIS A 178 -4.39 4.10 -15.45
CA HIS A 178 -5.77 3.76 -15.19
C HIS A 178 -6.57 3.96 -16.48
N GLY A 179 -7.01 2.86 -17.11
CA GLY A 179 -7.60 2.90 -18.44
C GLY A 179 -6.60 3.39 -19.50
N GLU A 180 -6.97 4.42 -20.24
CA GLU A 180 -6.13 5.06 -21.29
C GLU A 180 -5.30 6.24 -20.75
N ARG A 181 -5.38 6.52 -19.43
CA ARG A 181 -4.66 7.63 -18.80
C ARG A 181 -3.46 7.14 -18.03
N ILE A 182 -2.36 7.89 -18.10
CA ILE A 182 -1.12 7.62 -17.39
C ILE A 182 -0.76 8.84 -16.54
N PHE A 183 -0.81 8.68 -15.22
CA PHE A 183 -0.37 9.67 -14.24
C PHE A 183 1.14 9.57 -14.08
N VAL A 184 1.87 10.67 -14.22
CA VAL A 184 3.34 10.68 -14.19
C VAL A 184 3.88 11.75 -13.24
N THR A 185 4.84 11.36 -12.39
CA THR A 185 5.52 12.32 -11.51
C THR A 185 6.37 13.31 -12.29
N PRO A 186 6.42 14.60 -11.90
CA PRO A 186 7.31 15.58 -12.53
C PRO A 186 8.79 15.38 -12.16
N SER A 187 9.66 15.96 -12.98
CA SER A 187 11.12 15.99 -12.79
C SER A 187 11.56 17.03 -11.76
N GLY A 188 12.63 16.72 -11.02
CA GLY A 188 13.35 17.69 -10.19
C GLY A 188 12.59 18.23 -8.99
N VAL A 189 11.52 17.56 -8.56
CA VAL A 189 10.77 17.91 -7.35
C VAL A 189 11.02 16.89 -6.23
N PRO A 190 10.93 17.31 -4.95
CA PRO A 190 10.96 16.39 -3.82
C PRO A 190 9.74 15.45 -3.86
N LYS A 191 9.99 14.14 -4.00
CA LYS A 191 8.95 13.13 -4.25
C LYS A 191 8.04 12.93 -3.04
N GLU A 192 8.57 13.10 -1.83
CA GLU A 192 7.84 13.02 -0.57
C GLU A 192 6.86 14.18 -0.35
N ARG A 193 6.99 15.28 -1.10
CA ARG A 193 6.14 16.47 -0.97
C ARG A 193 5.16 16.66 -2.12
N LEU A 194 5.10 15.71 -3.05
CA LEU A 194 4.15 15.74 -4.16
C LEU A 194 2.71 15.88 -3.64
N GLN A 195 1.98 16.76 -4.32
CA GLN A 195 0.53 16.87 -4.20
C GLN A 195 -0.13 16.31 -5.46
N PRO A 196 -1.40 15.85 -5.39
CA PRO A 196 -2.13 15.30 -6.54
C PRO A 196 -2.10 16.19 -7.80
N GLU A 197 -2.16 17.51 -7.61
CA GLU A 197 -2.16 18.52 -8.67
C GLU A 197 -0.77 18.75 -9.30
N ASP A 198 0.30 18.24 -8.67
CA ASP A 198 1.66 18.33 -9.18
C ASP A 198 1.94 17.26 -10.27
N LEU A 199 1.02 16.28 -10.48
CA LEU A 199 1.20 15.18 -11.44
C LEU A 199 0.73 15.54 -12.85
N TYR A 200 1.50 15.10 -13.85
CA TYR A 200 1.09 15.10 -15.25
C TYR A 200 0.11 13.97 -15.53
N VAL A 201 -0.76 14.17 -16.53
CA VAL A 201 -1.60 13.09 -17.09
C VAL A 201 -1.31 13.01 -18.58
N LEU A 202 -0.98 11.82 -19.05
CA LEU A 202 -0.71 11.50 -20.45
C LEU A 202 -1.76 10.52 -20.99
N ASP A 203 -1.94 10.51 -22.30
CA ASP A 203 -2.59 9.40 -23.02
C ASP A 203 -1.60 8.24 -23.26
N LEU A 204 -2.05 7.17 -23.91
CA LEU A 204 -1.17 6.03 -24.23
C LEU A 204 -0.14 6.37 -25.30
N GLU A 205 -0.40 7.32 -26.18
CA GLU A 205 0.50 7.78 -27.23
C GLU A 205 1.64 8.65 -26.66
N GLY A 206 1.48 9.15 -25.44
CA GLY A 206 2.40 10.07 -24.76
C GLY A 206 2.04 11.55 -24.92
N GLY A 207 0.89 11.85 -25.52
CA GLY A 207 0.30 13.16 -25.55
C GLY A 207 -0.08 13.62 -24.14
N ILE A 208 0.13 14.91 -23.86
CA ILE A 208 -0.13 15.48 -22.55
C ILE A 208 -1.60 15.89 -22.47
N LEU A 209 -2.35 15.26 -21.58
CA LEU A 209 -3.76 15.57 -21.29
C LEU A 209 -3.91 16.61 -20.18
N SER A 210 -2.98 16.64 -19.21
CA SER A 210 -3.00 17.60 -18.10
C SER A 210 -1.58 17.90 -17.61
N THR A 211 -1.36 19.15 -17.17
CA THR A 211 -0.07 19.65 -16.66
C THR A 211 -0.20 20.32 -15.30
N PRO A 212 0.82 20.21 -14.42
CA PRO A 212 0.83 20.92 -13.15
C PRO A 212 0.97 22.43 -13.36
N LYS A 213 0.21 23.20 -12.57
CA LYS A 213 0.23 24.67 -12.62
C LYS A 213 1.50 25.23 -11.98
N ALA A 214 1.98 26.35 -12.52
CA ALA A 214 3.06 27.10 -11.89
C ALA A 214 2.59 27.68 -10.54
N LYS A 215 3.29 27.34 -9.45
CA LYS A 215 3.07 27.99 -8.14
C LYS A 215 3.54 29.45 -8.22
N PRO A 216 2.89 30.42 -7.53
CA PRO A 216 3.28 31.83 -7.60
C PRO A 216 4.79 32.04 -7.37
N GLY A 217 5.45 32.72 -8.32
CA GLY A 217 6.89 32.98 -8.25
C GLY A 217 7.81 31.81 -8.61
N LYS A 218 7.28 30.66 -9.06
CA LYS A 218 8.06 29.49 -9.49
C LYS A 218 7.67 29.05 -10.90
N LYS A 219 8.61 28.45 -11.63
CA LYS A 219 8.30 27.78 -12.92
C LYS A 219 7.51 26.51 -12.64
N ALA A 220 6.61 26.14 -13.56
CA ALA A 220 5.94 24.85 -13.51
C ALA A 220 6.98 23.72 -13.53
N PRO A 221 6.79 22.64 -12.75
CA PRO A 221 7.62 21.44 -12.84
C PRO A 221 7.59 20.91 -14.28
N LYS A 222 8.69 20.30 -14.73
CA LYS A 222 8.74 19.66 -16.06
C LYS A 222 8.29 18.21 -15.96
N LEU A 223 7.79 17.65 -17.07
CA LEU A 223 7.57 16.21 -17.18
C LEU A 223 8.88 15.45 -16.95
N SER A 224 8.80 14.29 -16.31
CA SER A 224 9.97 13.42 -16.11
C SER A 224 10.56 12.94 -17.44
N ASP A 225 11.89 12.94 -17.56
CA ASP A 225 12.59 12.36 -18.71
C ASP A 225 12.40 10.83 -18.78
N CYS A 226 11.90 10.21 -17.70
CA CYS A 226 11.45 8.82 -17.67
C CYS A 226 10.13 8.56 -18.41
N ALA A 227 9.37 9.58 -18.82
CA ALA A 227 8.04 9.39 -19.41
C ALA A 227 8.03 8.47 -20.66
N PRO A 228 8.97 8.59 -21.63
CA PRO A 228 9.04 7.67 -22.76
C PRO A 228 9.31 6.21 -22.34
N LEU A 229 10.08 6.01 -21.25
CA LEU A 229 10.41 4.69 -20.71
C LEU A 229 9.17 4.03 -20.10
N PHE A 230 8.42 4.81 -19.33
CA PHE A 230 7.14 4.39 -18.74
C PHE A 230 6.12 4.04 -19.82
N LEU A 231 6.01 4.85 -20.87
CA LEU A 231 5.13 4.57 -22.00
C LEU A 231 5.46 3.23 -22.67
N ASN A 232 6.75 2.92 -22.86
CA ASN A 232 7.17 1.62 -23.40
C ASN A 232 6.74 0.46 -22.50
N ALA A 233 6.91 0.57 -21.18
CA ALA A 233 6.43 -0.45 -20.25
C ALA A 233 4.89 -0.60 -20.28
N HIS A 234 4.13 0.50 -20.31
CA HIS A 234 2.68 0.46 -20.41
C HIS A 234 2.17 -0.15 -21.73
N LYS A 235 2.91 0.04 -22.83
CA LYS A 235 2.57 -0.52 -24.16
C LYS A 235 2.99 -1.97 -24.32
N ILE A 236 4.28 -2.25 -24.11
CA ILE A 236 4.90 -3.55 -24.39
C ILE A 236 4.51 -4.57 -23.32
N ARG A 237 4.45 -4.14 -22.04
CA ARG A 237 4.17 -5.03 -20.90
C ARG A 237 2.77 -4.94 -20.36
N LYS A 238 1.95 -4.01 -20.86
CA LYS A 238 0.63 -3.71 -20.30
C LYS A 238 0.71 -3.42 -18.80
N ALA A 239 1.82 -2.84 -18.35
CA ALA A 239 2.01 -2.48 -16.95
C ALA A 239 0.93 -1.49 -16.51
N ALA A 240 0.42 -1.65 -15.29
CA ALA A 240 -0.37 -0.62 -14.63
C ALA A 240 0.53 0.37 -13.91
N VAL A 241 1.63 -0.07 -13.30
CA VAL A 241 2.56 0.82 -12.58
C VAL A 241 3.98 0.56 -13.03
N VAL A 242 4.74 1.65 -13.18
CA VAL A 242 6.18 1.60 -13.43
C VAL A 242 6.87 2.47 -12.40
N LEU A 243 7.85 1.90 -11.72
CA LEU A 243 8.68 2.56 -10.72
C LEU A 243 10.11 2.64 -11.23
N HIS A 244 10.69 3.83 -11.11
CA HIS A 244 12.11 4.06 -11.27
C HIS A 244 12.74 4.38 -9.92
N SER A 245 13.62 3.50 -9.45
CA SER A 245 14.34 3.61 -8.18
C SER A 245 15.82 3.92 -8.41
N HIS A 246 16.37 4.81 -7.61
CA HIS A 246 17.80 5.15 -7.52
C HIS A 246 18.45 4.54 -6.27
N GLY A 247 17.82 3.54 -5.64
CA GLY A 247 18.33 2.95 -4.41
C GLY A 247 19.74 2.37 -4.58
N ILE A 248 20.57 2.54 -3.55
CA ILE A 248 22.00 2.19 -3.58
C ILE A 248 22.24 0.70 -3.89
N THR A 249 21.37 -0.18 -3.40
CA THR A 249 21.46 -1.63 -3.64
C THR A 249 21.32 -1.97 -5.12
N CYS A 250 20.49 -1.25 -5.89
CA CYS A 250 20.39 -1.41 -7.34
C CYS A 250 21.70 -1.07 -8.05
N ASN A 251 22.34 0.04 -7.64
CA ASN A 251 23.61 0.46 -8.23
C ASN A 251 24.73 -0.55 -7.94
N LEU A 252 24.83 -1.00 -6.70
CA LEU A 252 25.83 -1.99 -6.29
C LEU A 252 25.59 -3.35 -6.96
N ALA A 253 24.35 -3.83 -7.02
CA ALA A 253 24.04 -5.09 -7.72
C ALA A 253 24.33 -5.00 -9.22
N ALA A 254 24.09 -3.86 -9.86
CA ALA A 254 24.49 -3.65 -11.24
C ALA A 254 26.02 -3.73 -11.38
N SER A 255 26.75 -3.13 -10.43
CA SER A 255 28.23 -3.14 -10.42
C SER A 255 28.81 -4.55 -10.23
N LEU A 256 28.16 -5.43 -9.45
CA LEU A 256 28.54 -6.85 -9.35
C LEU A 256 28.48 -7.58 -10.70
N CYS A 257 27.67 -7.05 -11.62
CA CYS A 257 27.52 -7.58 -12.96
C CYS A 257 28.45 -6.91 -13.99
N ASP A 258 29.43 -6.08 -13.61
CA ASP A 258 30.31 -5.40 -14.58
C ASP A 258 30.93 -6.41 -15.58
N GLY A 259 30.77 -6.14 -16.87
CA GLY A 259 31.14 -7.05 -17.96
C GLY A 259 30.11 -8.13 -18.32
N LYS A 260 28.96 -8.19 -17.65
CA LYS A 260 27.84 -9.12 -17.93
C LYS A 260 26.58 -8.36 -18.38
N SER A 261 25.64 -9.03 -19.04
CA SER A 261 24.35 -8.42 -19.45
C SER A 261 23.20 -8.74 -18.49
N GLU A 262 23.45 -9.53 -17.44
CA GLU A 262 22.41 -10.08 -16.58
C GLU A 262 22.87 -10.10 -15.12
N PHE A 263 21.96 -9.73 -14.23
CA PHE A 263 21.99 -10.09 -12.82
C PHE A 263 21.24 -11.40 -12.65
N ARG A 264 21.85 -12.35 -11.95
CA ARG A 264 21.29 -13.68 -11.69
C ARG A 264 21.34 -13.96 -10.21
N ILE A 265 20.27 -14.51 -9.66
CA ILE A 265 20.24 -14.99 -8.28
C ILE A 265 19.32 -16.21 -8.21
N SER A 266 19.67 -17.20 -7.41
CA SER A 266 18.95 -18.48 -7.34
C SER A 266 18.69 -18.88 -5.90
N HIS A 267 17.67 -19.69 -5.67
CA HIS A 267 17.39 -20.32 -4.36
C HIS A 267 17.25 -19.28 -3.23
N GLN A 268 16.52 -18.20 -3.50
CA GLN A 268 16.16 -17.18 -2.52
C GLN A 268 14.64 -17.08 -2.42
N GLU A 269 14.11 -17.04 -1.21
CA GLU A 269 12.66 -17.05 -0.97
C GLU A 269 11.96 -15.84 -1.61
N MET A 270 12.60 -14.68 -1.59
CA MET A 270 12.06 -13.45 -2.17
C MET A 270 11.92 -13.51 -3.70
N ILE A 271 12.49 -14.52 -4.39
CA ILE A 271 12.23 -14.76 -5.81
C ILE A 271 10.74 -15.07 -6.06
N LYS A 272 10.05 -15.74 -5.12
CA LYS A 272 8.60 -16.03 -5.21
C LYS A 272 7.72 -14.78 -5.28
N GLY A 273 8.24 -13.66 -4.78
CA GLY A 273 7.56 -12.38 -4.88
C GLY A 273 7.59 -11.78 -6.29
N ILE A 274 8.43 -12.30 -7.18
CA ILE A 274 8.49 -11.91 -8.59
C ILE A 274 7.52 -12.79 -9.39
N THR A 275 6.60 -12.16 -10.12
CA THR A 275 5.60 -12.88 -10.92
C THR A 275 6.25 -13.92 -11.83
N GLY A 276 5.71 -15.14 -11.79
CA GLY A 276 6.16 -16.26 -12.63
C GLY A 276 7.37 -17.03 -12.10
N HIS A 277 7.84 -16.76 -10.88
CA HIS A 277 9.00 -17.44 -10.30
C HIS A 277 8.68 -18.15 -8.97
N GLY A 278 9.38 -19.23 -8.70
CA GLY A 278 9.43 -19.97 -7.44
C GLY A 278 10.80 -19.87 -6.76
N TYR A 279 10.92 -20.41 -5.54
CA TYR A 279 12.15 -20.36 -4.75
C TYR A 279 13.38 -20.92 -5.50
N ALA A 280 13.24 -22.09 -6.12
CA ALA A 280 14.33 -22.79 -6.77
C ALA A 280 14.68 -22.23 -8.16
N ASP A 281 13.89 -21.27 -8.66
CA ASP A 281 14.16 -20.66 -9.95
C ASP A 281 15.38 -19.75 -9.86
N THR A 282 16.06 -19.61 -11.00
CA THR A 282 17.09 -18.58 -11.15
C THR A 282 16.44 -17.33 -11.72
N LEU A 283 16.28 -16.31 -10.88
CA LEU A 283 15.81 -15.02 -11.33
C LEU A 283 16.87 -14.36 -12.20
N VAL A 284 16.45 -13.90 -13.38
CA VAL A 284 17.30 -13.17 -14.33
C VAL A 284 16.74 -11.76 -14.52
N ILE A 285 17.53 -10.75 -14.14
CA ILE A 285 17.23 -9.34 -14.39
C ILE A 285 18.25 -8.81 -15.40
N PRO A 286 17.81 -8.37 -16.59
CA PRO A 286 18.72 -7.82 -17.58
C PRO A 286 19.34 -6.50 -17.07
N VAL A 287 20.63 -6.32 -17.38
CA VAL A 287 21.42 -5.14 -17.01
C VAL A 287 21.86 -4.41 -18.27
N ILE A 288 21.58 -3.11 -18.33
CA ILE A 288 21.99 -2.22 -19.44
C ILE A 288 22.91 -1.11 -18.95
N ASP A 289 23.68 -0.54 -19.88
CA ASP A 289 24.53 0.63 -19.61
C ASP A 289 23.69 1.90 -19.45
N ASN A 290 24.17 2.81 -18.61
CA ASN A 290 23.55 4.11 -18.44
C ASN A 290 23.78 5.02 -19.66
N ALA A 291 22.94 6.03 -19.81
CA ALA A 291 23.09 7.09 -20.79
C ALA A 291 23.12 8.46 -20.09
N PRO A 292 23.77 9.49 -20.68
CA PRO A 292 23.82 10.84 -20.11
C PRO A 292 22.46 11.51 -19.90
N LYS A 293 21.42 11.06 -20.62
CA LYS A 293 20.04 11.51 -20.47
C LYS A 293 19.14 10.29 -20.30
N GLU A 294 18.22 10.36 -19.34
CA GLU A 294 17.26 9.29 -19.06
C GLU A 294 16.42 8.93 -20.29
N SER A 295 15.97 9.93 -21.06
CA SER A 295 15.17 9.69 -22.27
C SER A 295 15.89 8.85 -23.34
N ALA A 296 17.23 8.84 -23.35
CA ALA A 296 18.01 8.01 -24.27
C ALA A 296 17.99 6.51 -23.88
N LEU A 297 17.54 6.17 -22.67
CA LEU A 297 17.38 4.79 -22.21
C LEU A 297 16.06 4.15 -22.70
N ALA A 298 15.11 4.92 -23.22
CA ALA A 298 13.80 4.39 -23.63
C ALA A 298 13.86 3.27 -24.66
N GLU A 299 14.68 3.47 -25.69
CA GLU A 299 14.84 2.52 -26.77
C GLU A 299 15.65 1.27 -26.34
N PRO A 300 16.80 1.40 -25.65
CA PRO A 300 17.47 0.25 -25.02
C PRO A 300 16.55 -0.58 -24.10
N ILE A 301 15.78 0.07 -23.22
CA ILE A 301 14.87 -0.63 -22.30
C ILE A 301 13.75 -1.34 -23.08
N ALA A 302 13.18 -0.72 -24.11
CA ALA A 302 12.16 -1.37 -24.94
C ALA A 302 12.69 -2.65 -25.61
N ARG A 303 13.88 -2.60 -26.20
CA ARG A 303 14.51 -3.81 -26.77
C ARG A 303 14.81 -4.87 -25.72
N THR A 304 15.27 -4.47 -24.53
CA THR A 304 15.49 -5.38 -23.42
C THR A 304 14.17 -6.01 -22.95
N MET A 305 13.08 -5.25 -22.92
CA MET A 305 11.75 -5.80 -22.67
C MET A 305 11.40 -6.85 -23.74
N GLU A 306 11.60 -6.59 -25.02
CA GLU A 306 11.31 -7.62 -26.04
C GLU A 306 12.18 -8.88 -25.88
N ALA A 307 13.47 -8.72 -25.57
CA ALA A 307 14.41 -9.83 -25.40
C ALA A 307 14.17 -10.65 -24.12
N TYR A 308 13.64 -10.04 -23.06
CA TYR A 308 13.39 -10.68 -21.76
C TYR A 308 11.89 -10.60 -21.39
N PRO A 309 10.99 -11.29 -22.12
CA PRO A 309 9.54 -11.12 -21.99
C PRO A 309 9.00 -11.43 -20.59
N SER A 310 9.63 -12.38 -19.87
CA SER A 310 9.26 -12.78 -18.52
C SER A 310 9.83 -11.88 -17.41
N SER A 311 10.71 -10.94 -17.75
CA SER A 311 11.29 -10.04 -16.76
C SER A 311 10.33 -8.89 -16.40
N SER A 312 10.26 -8.59 -15.11
CA SER A 312 9.48 -7.49 -14.54
C SER A 312 10.31 -6.22 -14.29
N ALA A 313 11.60 -6.24 -14.63
CA ALA A 313 12.49 -5.12 -14.40
C ALA A 313 13.70 -5.06 -15.36
N VAL A 314 14.32 -3.90 -15.42
CA VAL A 314 15.63 -3.67 -16.05
C VAL A 314 16.51 -2.91 -15.08
N LEU A 315 17.71 -3.43 -14.86
CA LEU A 315 18.72 -2.78 -14.04
C LEU A 315 19.64 -1.91 -14.92
N VAL A 316 19.96 -0.70 -14.48
CA VAL A 316 20.78 0.25 -15.24
C VAL A 316 22.05 0.54 -14.45
N ARG A 317 23.21 0.23 -15.04
CA ARG A 317 24.53 0.37 -14.38
C ARG A 317 24.76 1.78 -13.86
N ARG A 318 25.29 1.92 -12.65
CA ARG A 318 25.63 3.24 -12.08
C ARG A 318 24.45 4.22 -12.10
N HIS A 319 23.23 3.71 -11.99
CA HIS A 319 22.01 4.50 -12.06
C HIS A 319 20.93 3.96 -11.12
N GLY A 320 20.34 2.79 -11.44
CA GLY A 320 19.17 2.34 -10.69
C GLY A 320 18.38 1.22 -11.36
N LEU A 321 17.09 1.13 -11.02
CA LEU A 321 16.18 0.08 -11.43
C LEU A 321 14.93 0.69 -12.09
N PHE A 322 14.46 0.08 -13.18
CA PHE A 322 13.11 0.24 -13.68
C PHE A 322 12.34 -1.06 -13.43
N VAL A 323 11.24 -1.00 -12.71
CA VAL A 323 10.42 -2.17 -12.35
C VAL A 323 8.95 -1.88 -12.58
N TRP A 324 8.19 -2.88 -13.01
CA TRP A 324 6.78 -2.71 -13.35
C TRP A 324 5.90 -3.87 -12.86
N GLY A 325 4.60 -3.63 -12.82
CA GLY A 325 3.57 -4.60 -12.47
C GLY A 325 2.24 -4.29 -13.15
N ASP A 326 1.36 -5.28 -13.22
CA ASP A 326 -0.01 -5.20 -13.74
C ASP A 326 -0.99 -4.59 -12.73
N SER A 327 -0.56 -4.41 -11.49
CA SER A 327 -1.21 -3.59 -10.46
C SER A 327 -0.15 -2.81 -9.65
N TRP A 328 -0.60 -1.84 -8.85
CA TRP A 328 0.31 -1.10 -7.97
C TRP A 328 0.88 -2.01 -6.86
N GLU A 329 0.09 -2.94 -6.34
CA GLU A 329 0.51 -3.93 -5.34
C GLU A 329 1.60 -4.84 -5.90
N VAL A 330 1.42 -5.31 -7.15
CA VAL A 330 2.39 -6.18 -7.82
C VAL A 330 3.68 -5.42 -8.14
N ALA A 331 3.59 -4.21 -8.68
CA ALA A 331 4.78 -3.38 -8.96
C ALA A 331 5.58 -3.08 -7.68
N LYS A 332 4.87 -2.73 -6.60
CA LYS A 332 5.46 -2.51 -5.27
C LYS A 332 6.15 -3.77 -4.75
N ARG A 333 5.46 -4.92 -4.78
CA ARG A 333 6.00 -6.21 -4.35
C ARG A 333 7.25 -6.59 -5.16
N HIS A 334 7.24 -6.41 -6.48
CA HIS A 334 8.41 -6.62 -7.33
C HIS A 334 9.58 -5.74 -6.90
N ALA A 335 9.34 -4.45 -6.66
CA ALA A 335 10.37 -3.52 -6.22
C ALA A 335 10.99 -3.95 -4.89
N GLU A 336 10.17 -4.25 -3.88
CA GLU A 336 10.62 -4.71 -2.55
C GLU A 336 11.44 -5.99 -2.64
N CYS A 337 10.96 -6.98 -3.40
CA CYS A 337 11.67 -8.24 -3.58
C CYS A 337 12.99 -8.06 -4.32
N LEU A 338 13.03 -7.25 -5.38
CA LEU A 338 14.27 -6.98 -6.12
C LEU A 338 15.29 -6.24 -5.28
N HIS A 339 14.88 -5.20 -4.54
CA HIS A 339 15.77 -4.47 -3.64
C HIS A 339 16.38 -5.40 -2.58
N TYR A 340 15.56 -6.30 -2.00
CA TYR A 340 16.04 -7.32 -1.07
C TYR A 340 17.03 -8.28 -1.74
N LEU A 341 16.69 -8.82 -2.93
CA LEU A 341 17.53 -9.79 -3.62
C LEU A 341 18.87 -9.19 -4.07
N PHE A 342 18.88 -7.90 -4.42
CA PHE A 342 20.11 -7.16 -4.69
C PHE A 342 20.96 -7.02 -3.43
N GLU A 343 20.36 -6.67 -2.30
CA GLU A 343 21.07 -6.62 -1.01
C GLU A 343 21.63 -7.98 -0.60
N ALA A 344 20.83 -9.04 -0.71
CA ALA A 344 21.25 -10.41 -0.44
C ALA A 344 22.44 -10.82 -1.32
N ALA A 345 22.40 -10.55 -2.63
CA ALA A 345 23.53 -10.83 -3.52
C ALA A 345 24.78 -10.05 -3.13
N ILE A 346 24.64 -8.78 -2.71
CA ILE A 346 25.76 -7.95 -2.25
C ILE A 346 26.38 -8.53 -0.98
N GLU A 347 25.57 -8.90 0.01
CA GLU A 347 26.06 -9.48 1.26
C GLU A 347 26.66 -10.87 1.05
N MET A 348 26.03 -11.73 0.26
CA MET A 348 26.59 -13.02 -0.15
C MET A 348 27.94 -12.84 -0.84
N HIS A 349 28.05 -11.89 -1.78
CA HIS A 349 29.30 -11.59 -2.45
C HIS A 349 30.39 -11.12 -1.48
N LYS A 350 30.07 -10.23 -0.53
CA LYS A 350 31.01 -9.78 0.52
C LYS A 350 31.51 -10.94 1.39
N LEU A 351 30.66 -11.93 1.62
CA LEU A 351 30.98 -13.14 2.38
C LEU A 351 31.61 -14.25 1.53
N ASN A 352 31.94 -13.98 0.26
CA ASN A 352 32.47 -14.95 -0.71
C ASN A 352 31.52 -16.15 -0.97
N MET A 353 30.21 -15.93 -0.90
CA MET A 353 29.18 -16.90 -1.27
C MET A 353 28.70 -16.63 -2.69
N ASP A 354 28.58 -17.69 -3.49
CA ASP A 354 28.02 -17.61 -4.84
C ASP A 354 26.48 -17.61 -4.77
N TYR A 355 25.88 -16.45 -5.02
CA TYR A 355 24.43 -16.25 -5.00
C TYR A 355 23.72 -16.75 -6.27
N THR A 356 24.48 -17.25 -7.25
CA THR A 356 23.95 -17.70 -8.55
C THR A 356 23.71 -19.21 -8.62
N VAL A 357 24.19 -19.97 -7.62
CA VAL A 357 24.13 -21.43 -7.60
C VAL A 357 23.21 -21.94 -6.48
N PRO A 358 22.66 -23.17 -6.61
CA PRO A 358 21.94 -23.80 -5.52
C PRO A 358 22.81 -23.96 -4.26
N PRO A 359 22.22 -23.91 -3.05
CA PRO A 359 22.96 -24.16 -1.82
C PRO A 359 23.55 -25.58 -1.82
N VAL A 360 24.84 -25.69 -1.53
CA VAL A 360 25.53 -26.97 -1.46
C VAL A 360 25.00 -27.77 -0.27
N SER A 361 24.41 -28.93 -0.54
CA SER A 361 23.94 -29.85 0.51
C SER A 361 25.13 -30.44 1.27
N ALA A 362 24.98 -30.68 2.59
CA ALA A 362 26.03 -31.22 3.46
C ALA A 362 26.61 -32.60 3.02
N SER A 363 26.04 -33.25 2.01
CA SER A 363 26.46 -34.55 1.48
C SER A 363 27.58 -34.49 0.42
N SER A 364 28.05 -33.31 -0.01
CA SER A 364 28.98 -33.20 -1.15
C SER A 364 30.33 -32.51 -0.85
N ALA A 365 30.64 -32.17 0.40
CA ALA A 365 31.94 -31.62 0.78
C ALA A 365 32.89 -32.68 1.34
N ASN A 366 33.32 -33.63 0.49
CA ASN A 366 34.48 -34.48 0.76
C ASN A 366 35.62 -34.06 -0.18
N GLY A 367 36.63 -33.37 0.37
CA GLY A 367 37.94 -33.20 -0.27
C GLY A 367 38.47 -31.78 -0.27
N GLY A 368 39.33 -31.44 0.70
CA GLY A 368 40.12 -30.21 0.65
C GLY A 368 40.66 -29.75 1.99
N SER A 369 41.75 -30.39 2.44
CA SER A 369 42.54 -30.06 3.62
C SER A 369 42.81 -28.55 3.80
N LEU A 370 42.68 -28.04 5.03
CA LEU A 370 43.62 -27.10 5.65
C LEU A 370 43.40 -27.05 7.17
N ASN A 371 44.37 -27.61 7.88
CA ASN A 371 44.52 -27.59 9.33
C ASN A 371 44.41 -26.18 9.92
N ARG A 372 43.54 -25.99 10.93
CA ARG A 372 43.86 -25.15 12.10
C ARG A 372 43.00 -25.55 13.31
N ALA A 373 43.72 -25.89 14.37
CA ALA A 373 43.33 -26.33 15.70
C ALA A 373 41.96 -25.85 16.22
N ARG A 374 41.13 -26.82 16.62
CA ARG A 374 40.11 -26.66 17.67
C ARG A 374 40.39 -27.67 18.77
N SER A 375 40.80 -27.16 19.92
CA SER A 375 40.66 -27.81 21.22
C SER A 375 39.21 -27.65 21.70
N ASP A 376 38.65 -28.77 22.16
CA ASP A 376 37.52 -28.92 23.09
C ASP A 376 36.14 -28.40 22.64
N GLU A 377 35.02 -29.08 22.82
CA GLU A 377 34.69 -30.23 23.64
C GLU A 377 33.46 -30.91 23.00
N THR A 378 33.42 -32.22 23.12
CA THR A 378 32.40 -33.15 22.64
C THR A 378 31.06 -33.00 23.38
N SER A 379 29.97 -32.72 22.66
CA SER A 379 28.67 -33.32 22.93
C SER A 379 28.07 -33.84 21.62
N ASN A 380 27.72 -35.13 21.58
CA ASN A 380 26.93 -35.73 20.52
C ASN A 380 25.52 -35.10 20.57
N GLY A 381 25.32 -33.98 19.88
CA GLY A 381 24.17 -33.11 20.04
C GLY A 381 22.93 -33.60 19.31
N GLU A 382 22.01 -34.24 20.04
CA GLU A 382 20.60 -34.20 19.64
C GLU A 382 20.14 -32.74 19.65
N LEU A 383 19.53 -32.30 18.56
CA LEU A 383 18.94 -30.96 18.47
C LEU A 383 17.86 -30.80 19.54
N SER A 384 17.86 -29.66 20.23
CA SER A 384 16.78 -29.29 21.15
C SER A 384 15.43 -29.18 20.41
N MET A 385 14.31 -29.09 21.13
CA MET A 385 13.01 -29.04 20.46
C MET A 385 12.88 -27.80 19.56
N ALA A 386 13.39 -26.66 20.00
CA ALA A 386 13.40 -25.44 19.20
C ALA A 386 14.38 -25.51 18.03
N GLU A 387 15.54 -26.16 18.21
CA GLU A 387 16.57 -26.32 17.17
C GLU A 387 16.14 -27.24 16.01
N LYS A 388 15.07 -28.03 16.17
CA LYS A 388 14.48 -28.85 15.09
C LYS A 388 13.64 -28.04 14.09
N HIS A 389 13.32 -26.79 14.41
CA HIS A 389 12.45 -25.92 13.62
C HIS A 389 13.27 -24.87 12.85
N LYS A 390 12.73 -24.38 11.73
CA LYS A 390 13.36 -23.28 10.97
C LYS A 390 13.06 -21.92 11.62
N VAL A 391 11.91 -21.80 12.28
CA VAL A 391 11.45 -20.58 12.93
C VAL A 391 10.89 -20.89 14.31
N VAL A 392 11.25 -20.07 15.30
CA VAL A 392 10.59 -20.02 16.60
C VAL A 392 9.81 -18.70 16.69
N MET A 393 8.49 -18.81 16.74
CA MET A 393 7.58 -17.70 16.98
C MET A 393 7.31 -17.58 18.48
N LEU A 394 7.52 -16.41 19.04
CA LEU A 394 7.38 -16.14 20.47
C LEU A 394 6.24 -15.14 20.71
N ASP A 395 5.41 -15.44 21.70
CA ASP A 395 4.60 -14.42 22.35
C ASP A 395 5.45 -13.53 23.29
N ILE A 396 4.90 -12.39 23.67
CA ILE A 396 5.54 -11.46 24.61
C ILE A 396 5.06 -11.71 26.04
N GLU A 397 3.80 -11.36 26.30
CA GLU A 397 3.22 -11.32 27.63
C GLU A 397 3.10 -12.75 28.18
N GLY A 398 3.53 -12.98 29.42
CA GLY A 398 3.51 -14.31 30.01
C GLY A 398 4.51 -15.32 29.41
N THR A 399 5.27 -14.94 28.37
CA THR A 399 6.17 -15.85 27.64
C THR A 399 7.63 -15.40 27.67
N THR A 400 7.94 -14.25 27.07
CA THR A 400 9.29 -13.63 27.14
C THR A 400 9.36 -12.52 28.20
N THR A 401 8.22 -11.93 28.52
CA THR A 401 8.06 -10.78 29.43
C THR A 401 7.02 -11.11 30.50
N PRO A 402 7.22 -10.73 31.77
CA PRO A 402 6.21 -10.93 32.81
C PRO A 402 4.87 -10.26 32.48
N ILE A 403 3.77 -10.97 32.70
CA ILE A 403 2.41 -10.44 32.53
C ILE A 403 2.16 -9.20 33.39
N THR A 404 2.75 -9.19 34.60
CA THR A 404 2.71 -8.05 35.52
C THR A 404 3.41 -6.81 34.97
N PHE A 405 4.44 -6.94 34.14
CA PHE A 405 5.09 -5.77 33.53
C PHE A 405 4.14 -5.04 32.57
N VAL A 406 3.36 -5.77 31.79
CA VAL A 406 2.41 -5.16 30.84
C VAL A 406 1.26 -4.49 31.60
N HIS A 407 0.64 -5.21 32.54
CA HIS A 407 -0.55 -4.74 33.24
C HIS A 407 -0.27 -3.77 34.38
N ASP A 408 0.83 -3.92 35.12
CA ASP A 408 1.12 -3.13 36.31
C ASP A 408 2.10 -1.98 36.04
N ILE A 409 2.79 -1.98 34.90
CA ILE A 409 3.78 -0.93 34.55
C ILE A 409 3.43 -0.24 33.23
N LEU A 410 3.34 -0.95 32.10
CA LEU A 410 3.18 -0.31 30.79
C LEU A 410 1.85 0.44 30.62
N PHE A 411 0.72 -0.18 30.96
CA PHE A 411 -0.57 0.51 30.86
C PHE A 411 -0.75 1.61 31.92
N PRO A 412 -0.40 1.40 33.20
CA PRO A 412 -0.43 2.47 34.20
C PRO A 412 0.45 3.66 33.84
N TYR A 413 1.64 3.43 33.26
CA TYR A 413 2.49 4.52 32.79
C TYR A 413 1.77 5.46 31.80
N VAL A 414 0.98 4.90 30.88
CA VAL A 414 0.18 5.70 29.93
C VAL A 414 -0.87 6.50 30.69
N THR A 415 -1.65 5.87 31.56
CA THR A 415 -2.74 6.57 32.27
C THR A 415 -2.23 7.64 33.22
N ASP A 416 -1.06 7.45 33.83
CA ASP A 416 -0.49 8.35 34.82
C ASP A 416 0.27 9.51 34.18
N ASN A 417 0.78 9.33 32.95
CA ASN A 417 1.59 10.35 32.27
C ASN A 417 0.89 11.05 31.08
N ALA A 418 -0.32 10.65 30.69
CA ALA A 418 -0.99 11.21 29.50
C ALA A 418 -1.11 12.74 29.52
N ALA A 419 -1.54 13.32 30.65
CA ALA A 419 -1.65 14.77 30.79
C ALA A 419 -0.29 15.47 30.65
N ARG A 420 0.75 14.94 31.32
CA ARG A 420 2.11 15.48 31.27
C ARG A 420 2.66 15.42 29.85
N PHE A 421 2.53 14.28 29.17
CA PHE A 421 2.95 14.08 27.80
C PHE A 421 2.31 15.12 26.88
N LEU A 422 0.98 15.16 26.83
CA LEU A 422 0.23 16.07 25.96
C LEU A 422 0.56 17.55 26.23
N LEU A 423 0.79 17.95 27.48
CA LEU A 423 1.19 19.33 27.80
C LEU A 423 2.60 19.66 27.27
N GLN A 424 3.55 18.74 27.42
CA GLN A 424 4.95 18.92 27.04
C GLN A 424 5.15 18.91 25.53
N THR A 425 4.46 18.02 24.81
CA THR A 425 4.65 17.80 23.37
C THR A 425 3.56 18.44 22.51
N TRP A 426 2.65 19.23 23.10
CA TRP A 426 1.45 19.79 22.44
C TRP A 426 1.68 20.40 21.06
N ASP A 427 2.81 21.11 20.90
CA ASP A 427 3.11 21.84 19.67
C ASP A 427 3.80 21.00 18.60
N GLU A 428 4.22 19.78 18.94
CA GLU A 428 4.86 18.85 18.03
C GLU A 428 3.86 18.28 17.00
N PRO A 429 4.30 18.05 15.75
CA PRO A 429 3.44 17.53 14.69
C PRO A 429 2.74 16.21 15.06
N ASP A 430 3.47 15.29 15.69
CA ASP A 430 2.95 13.96 16.03
C ASP A 430 1.88 14.04 17.12
N THR A 431 2.10 14.85 18.15
CA THR A 431 1.10 15.07 19.21
C THR A 431 -0.15 15.77 18.67
N LYS A 432 0.00 16.71 17.73
CA LYS A 432 -1.15 17.33 17.03
C LYS A 432 -1.95 16.30 16.24
N ALA A 433 -1.27 15.37 15.57
CA ALA A 433 -1.93 14.27 14.85
C ALA A 433 -2.66 13.32 15.80
N ASP A 434 -2.03 12.94 16.92
CA ASP A 434 -2.64 12.09 17.95
C ASP A 434 -3.91 12.73 18.53
N VAL A 435 -3.84 14.01 18.89
CA VAL A 435 -4.97 14.78 19.40
C VAL A 435 -6.10 14.82 18.38
N ALA A 436 -5.81 15.13 17.11
CA ALA A 436 -6.81 15.15 16.05
C ALA A 436 -7.48 13.78 15.86
N ALA A 437 -6.69 12.70 15.90
CA ALA A 437 -7.19 11.33 15.75
C ALA A 437 -8.07 10.90 16.95
N LEU A 438 -7.69 11.28 18.18
CA LEU A 438 -8.49 11.00 19.38
C LEU A 438 -9.81 11.77 19.38
N VAL A 439 -9.81 13.03 18.96
CA VAL A 439 -11.03 13.85 18.83
C VAL A 439 -11.96 13.26 17.77
N ALA A 440 -11.42 12.84 16.62
CA ALA A 440 -12.21 12.18 15.58
C ALA A 440 -12.84 10.86 16.07
N GLN A 441 -12.07 10.04 16.80
CA GLN A 441 -12.59 8.79 17.37
C GLN A 441 -13.63 9.04 18.46
N HIS A 442 -13.47 10.09 19.27
CA HIS A 442 -14.46 10.47 20.28
C HIS A 442 -15.81 10.84 19.62
N LYS A 443 -15.79 11.65 18.54
CA LYS A 443 -17.00 11.97 17.76
C LYS A 443 -17.67 10.72 17.19
N GLN A 444 -16.87 9.77 16.70
CA GLN A 444 -17.39 8.48 16.22
C GLN A 444 -18.02 7.66 17.36
N ASP A 445 -17.37 7.57 18.52
CA ASP A 445 -17.90 6.87 19.69
C ASP A 445 -19.23 7.45 20.18
N GLN A 446 -19.42 8.78 20.08
CA GLN A 446 -20.70 9.43 20.36
C GLN A 446 -21.78 9.03 19.33
N ALA A 447 -21.44 9.04 18.05
CA ALA A 447 -22.35 8.62 16.98
C ALA A 447 -22.76 7.14 17.12
N ASP A 448 -21.83 6.30 17.56
CA ASP A 448 -22.05 4.87 17.79
C ASP A 448 -22.74 4.55 19.12
N GLY A 449 -23.04 5.56 19.94
CA GLY A 449 -23.76 5.40 21.22
C GLY A 449 -22.94 4.76 22.34
N VAL A 450 -21.61 4.82 22.27
CA VAL A 450 -20.68 4.18 23.24
C VAL A 450 -20.52 5.02 24.53
N ASN A 451 -21.15 6.20 24.60
CA ASN A 451 -21.19 7.10 25.76
C ASN A 451 -19.80 7.41 26.38
N PRO A 452 -18.84 7.97 25.62
CA PRO A 452 -17.54 8.34 26.14
C PRO A 452 -17.63 9.53 27.13
N PRO A 453 -16.60 9.75 28.00
CA PRO A 453 -16.47 10.97 28.79
C PRO A 453 -16.58 12.24 27.94
N ALA A 454 -17.05 13.33 28.55
CA ALA A 454 -17.20 14.61 27.86
C ALA A 454 -15.85 15.12 27.32
N LEU A 455 -15.85 15.56 26.07
CA LEU A 455 -14.71 16.16 25.39
C LEU A 455 -15.25 17.31 24.53
N ASP A 456 -14.77 18.53 24.79
CA ASP A 456 -15.14 19.73 24.05
C ASP A 456 -13.89 20.39 23.46
N GLU A 457 -13.81 20.38 22.13
CA GLU A 457 -12.68 20.90 21.36
C GLU A 457 -12.58 22.44 21.37
N THR A 458 -13.62 23.13 21.85
CA THR A 458 -13.65 24.61 21.92
C THR A 458 -13.01 25.16 23.19
N GLN A 459 -12.65 24.28 24.13
CA GLN A 459 -12.01 24.65 25.39
C GLN A 459 -10.53 25.03 25.20
N GLY A 460 -9.97 25.73 26.20
CA GLY A 460 -8.54 26.03 26.25
C GLY A 460 -7.68 24.77 26.31
N LYS A 461 -6.40 24.91 25.94
CA LYS A 461 -5.42 23.80 25.88
C LYS A 461 -5.45 22.92 27.13
N GLU A 462 -5.40 23.53 28.30
CA GLU A 462 -5.32 22.82 29.58
C GLU A 462 -6.58 21.98 29.85
N GLN A 463 -7.76 22.52 29.57
CA GLN A 463 -9.03 21.81 29.76
C GLN A 463 -9.20 20.68 28.71
N LEU A 464 -8.78 20.92 27.47
CA LEU A 464 -8.81 19.89 26.43
C LEU A 464 -7.86 18.72 26.76
N VAL A 465 -6.67 19.00 27.29
CA VAL A 465 -5.75 17.94 27.76
C VAL A 465 -6.36 17.14 28.91
N GLU A 466 -7.05 17.78 29.85
CA GLU A 466 -7.74 17.08 30.94
C GLU A 466 -8.85 16.15 30.39
N ALA A 467 -9.66 16.63 29.46
CA ALA A 467 -10.71 15.85 28.81
C ALA A 467 -10.14 14.67 28.00
N LEU A 468 -9.08 14.89 27.21
CA LEU A 468 -8.36 13.84 26.49
C LEU A 468 -7.77 12.80 27.44
N THR A 469 -7.20 13.23 28.57
CA THR A 469 -6.66 12.33 29.59
C THR A 469 -7.75 11.46 30.20
N ALA A 470 -8.92 12.03 30.49
CA ALA A 470 -10.08 11.27 30.97
C ALA A 470 -10.56 10.24 29.93
N TYR A 471 -10.60 10.63 28.66
CA TYR A 471 -10.96 9.74 27.55
C TYR A 471 -9.93 8.61 27.36
N VAL A 472 -8.63 8.90 27.43
CA VAL A 472 -7.55 7.88 27.39
C VAL A 472 -7.71 6.90 28.55
N LYS A 473 -7.86 7.39 29.78
CA LYS A 473 -8.07 6.54 30.97
C LYS A 473 -9.30 5.65 30.85
N TRP A 474 -10.39 6.19 30.33
CA TRP A 474 -11.62 5.44 30.11
C TRP A 474 -11.43 4.34 29.06
N ASN A 475 -10.76 4.61 27.95
CA ASN A 475 -10.48 3.60 26.93
C ASN A 475 -9.57 2.48 27.45
N VAL A 476 -8.51 2.82 28.19
CA VAL A 476 -7.60 1.84 28.80
C VAL A 476 -8.35 0.97 29.80
N LYS A 477 -9.16 1.58 30.69
CA LYS A 477 -9.96 0.85 31.68
C LYS A 477 -10.97 -0.10 31.05
N ALA A 478 -11.51 0.26 29.89
CA ALA A 478 -12.47 -0.56 29.15
C ALA A 478 -11.81 -1.56 28.17
N ASP A 479 -10.49 -1.72 28.21
CA ASP A 479 -9.69 -2.56 27.28
C ASP A 479 -10.03 -2.30 25.79
N ARG A 480 -10.30 -1.04 25.45
CA ARG A 480 -10.70 -0.66 24.08
C ARG A 480 -9.47 -0.58 23.18
N LYS A 481 -9.47 -1.41 22.14
CA LYS A 481 -8.36 -1.55 21.18
C LYS A 481 -8.50 -0.61 19.98
N ILE A 482 -8.74 0.68 20.22
CA ILE A 482 -8.89 1.69 19.16
C ILE A 482 -7.54 2.16 18.59
N GLY A 483 -7.49 2.46 17.29
CA GLY A 483 -6.27 2.87 16.58
C GLY A 483 -5.59 4.11 17.19
N PRO A 484 -6.32 5.22 17.40
CA PRO A 484 -5.73 6.45 17.94
C PRO A 484 -5.13 6.30 19.35
N LEU A 485 -5.73 5.47 20.21
CA LEU A 485 -5.13 5.17 21.52
C LEU A 485 -3.80 4.44 21.37
N LYS A 486 -3.73 3.43 20.50
CA LYS A 486 -2.49 2.67 20.27
C LYS A 486 -1.37 3.55 19.69
N GLN A 487 -1.72 4.55 18.88
CA GLN A 487 -0.78 5.52 18.35
C GLN A 487 -0.17 6.37 19.46
N LEU A 488 -1.02 7.02 20.26
CA LEU A 488 -0.57 7.83 21.41
C LEU A 488 0.26 6.99 22.39
N GLN A 489 -0.19 5.78 22.72
CA GLN A 489 0.56 4.84 23.58
C GLN A 489 1.96 4.57 23.04
N GLY A 490 2.09 4.37 21.72
CA GLY A 490 3.38 4.18 21.06
C GLY A 490 4.33 5.36 21.25
N HIS A 491 3.86 6.59 21.06
CA HIS A 491 4.68 7.80 21.27
C HIS A 491 5.05 8.00 22.74
N MET A 492 4.11 7.76 23.66
CA MET A 492 4.37 7.86 25.10
C MET A 492 5.39 6.82 25.59
N TRP A 493 5.29 5.58 25.12
CA TRP A 493 6.26 4.54 25.46
C TRP A 493 7.63 4.84 24.88
N LEU A 494 7.72 5.33 23.63
CA LEU A 494 8.98 5.75 23.03
C LEU A 494 9.68 6.79 23.92
N GLN A 495 8.98 7.86 24.31
CA GLN A 495 9.55 8.88 25.19
C GLN A 495 9.97 8.29 26.55
N GLY A 496 9.13 7.44 27.15
CA GLY A 496 9.44 6.82 28.44
C GLY A 496 10.68 5.92 28.38
N TYR A 497 10.86 5.18 27.30
CA TYR A 497 12.05 4.34 27.10
C TYR A 497 13.30 5.17 26.81
N GLU A 498 13.19 6.21 25.97
CA GLU A 498 14.32 7.10 25.63
C GLU A 498 14.77 7.95 26.82
N SER A 499 13.85 8.38 27.68
CA SER A 499 14.18 9.11 28.91
C SER A 499 14.71 8.20 30.02
N GLY A 500 14.53 6.89 29.90
CA GLY A 500 14.87 5.89 30.93
C GLY A 500 13.85 5.79 32.06
N GLU A 501 12.69 6.48 31.96
CA GLU A 501 11.57 6.32 32.90
C GLU A 501 10.92 4.93 32.79
N LEU A 502 11.00 4.30 31.61
CA LEU A 502 10.62 2.93 31.34
C LEU A 502 11.83 2.07 31.00
N LYS A 503 11.83 0.83 31.50
CA LYS A 503 12.77 -0.21 31.10
C LYS A 503 11.99 -1.50 30.94
N ALA A 504 12.09 -2.13 29.77
CA ALA A 504 11.34 -3.36 29.51
C ALA A 504 11.94 -4.53 30.27
N LEU A 505 11.11 -5.36 30.90
CA LEU A 505 11.56 -6.53 31.62
C LEU A 505 11.47 -7.77 30.73
N VAL A 506 12.58 -8.48 30.57
CA VAL A 506 12.63 -9.76 29.85
C VAL A 506 13.18 -10.83 30.79
N TYR A 507 12.63 -12.04 30.77
CA TYR A 507 13.12 -13.12 31.64
C TYR A 507 14.59 -13.46 31.35
N ASP A 508 15.36 -13.77 32.39
CA ASP A 508 16.83 -14.00 32.30
C ASP A 508 17.24 -15.13 31.36
N ASP A 509 16.35 -16.11 31.16
CA ASP A 509 16.57 -17.27 30.31
C ASP A 509 16.25 -17.03 28.82
N VAL A 510 15.68 -15.86 28.48
CA VAL A 510 15.34 -15.53 27.10
C VAL A 510 16.60 -15.20 26.27
N PRO A 511 17.48 -14.25 26.64
CA PRO A 511 18.64 -13.93 25.81
C PRO A 511 19.57 -15.13 25.52
N PRO A 512 19.93 -15.99 26.50
CA PRO A 512 20.74 -17.18 26.21
C PRO A 512 20.09 -18.16 25.23
N CYS A 513 18.76 -18.25 25.22
CA CYS A 513 18.03 -19.03 24.23
C CYS A 513 18.07 -18.37 22.85
N LEU A 514 17.84 -17.07 22.76
CA LEU A 514 17.95 -16.33 21.50
C LEU A 514 19.34 -16.42 20.87
N ASP A 515 20.39 -16.31 21.69
CA ASP A 515 21.79 -16.54 21.27
C ASP A 515 21.99 -17.94 20.69
N ARG A 516 21.51 -18.97 21.41
CA ARG A 516 21.61 -20.37 20.97
C ARG A 516 20.91 -20.60 19.63
N LEU A 517 19.66 -20.13 19.50
CA LEU A 517 18.87 -20.27 18.28
C LEU A 517 19.54 -19.56 17.09
N ARG A 518 20.03 -18.34 17.30
CA ARG A 518 20.78 -17.59 16.29
C ARG A 518 22.05 -18.31 15.86
N ALA A 519 22.82 -18.86 16.81
CA ALA A 519 24.04 -19.63 16.52
C ALA A 519 23.75 -20.91 15.71
N ARG A 520 22.52 -21.43 15.78
CA ARG A 520 22.02 -22.57 14.99
C ARG A 520 21.30 -22.17 13.70
N GLY A 521 21.18 -20.87 13.41
CA GLY A 521 20.49 -20.38 12.22
C GLY A 521 18.97 -20.49 12.29
N VAL A 522 18.40 -20.73 13.47
CA VAL A 522 16.95 -20.72 13.69
C VAL A 522 16.48 -19.27 13.77
N ARG A 523 15.52 -18.91 12.93
CA ARG A 523 14.95 -17.55 12.93
C ARG A 523 14.03 -17.39 14.13
N VAL A 524 14.11 -16.24 14.80
CA VAL A 524 13.17 -15.92 15.89
C VAL A 524 12.26 -14.79 15.43
N GLY A 525 10.95 -14.96 15.63
CA GLY A 525 9.94 -13.95 15.33
C GLY A 525 9.01 -13.71 16.52
N ILE A 526 8.35 -12.56 16.54
CA ILE A 526 7.41 -12.19 17.59
C ILE A 526 5.99 -12.16 17.03
N TYR A 527 5.01 -12.68 17.77
CA TYR A 527 3.60 -12.47 17.51
C TYR A 527 2.87 -12.03 18.78
N SER A 528 2.47 -10.76 18.84
CA SER A 528 1.83 -10.16 20.03
C SER A 528 0.67 -9.25 19.66
N SER A 529 -0.21 -8.98 20.62
CA SER A 529 -1.34 -8.06 20.42
C SER A 529 -0.91 -6.59 20.36
N GLY A 530 0.27 -6.26 20.91
CA GLY A 530 0.90 -4.95 20.81
C GLY A 530 1.32 -4.63 19.36
N SER A 531 1.31 -3.35 18.98
CA SER A 531 1.73 -2.93 17.64
C SER A 531 3.19 -3.31 17.37
N ARG A 532 3.56 -3.55 16.10
CA ARG A 532 4.97 -3.85 15.74
C ARG A 532 5.96 -2.81 16.27
N GLN A 533 5.57 -1.54 16.32
CA GLN A 533 6.39 -0.47 16.90
C GLN A 533 6.61 -0.68 18.40
N ALA A 534 5.55 -0.95 19.17
CA ALA A 534 5.66 -1.22 20.60
C ALA A 534 6.53 -2.46 20.89
N GLN A 535 6.41 -3.51 20.08
CA GLN A 535 7.26 -4.70 20.19
C GLN A 535 8.74 -4.35 19.98
N LYS A 536 9.07 -3.57 18.94
CA LYS A 536 10.45 -3.11 18.69
C LYS A 536 11.01 -2.30 19.86
N LEU A 537 10.22 -1.38 20.43
CA LEU A 537 10.65 -0.59 21.58
C LEU A 537 10.91 -1.45 22.81
N LEU A 538 10.02 -2.42 23.10
CA LEU A 538 10.19 -3.34 24.22
C LEU A 538 11.52 -4.08 24.14
N PHE A 539 11.84 -4.69 23.00
CA PHE A 539 13.09 -5.43 22.84
C PHE A 539 14.33 -4.54 22.69
N GLN A 540 14.19 -3.32 22.16
CA GLN A 540 15.28 -2.34 22.07
C GLN A 540 15.74 -1.86 23.45
N TYR A 541 14.77 -1.60 24.33
CA TYR A 541 15.01 -0.97 25.64
C TYR A 541 14.89 -1.97 26.79
N SER A 542 15.13 -3.25 26.54
CA SER A 542 15.06 -4.30 27.57
C SER A 542 16.14 -4.14 28.64
N ASP A 543 15.87 -4.66 29.84
CA ASP A 543 16.81 -4.77 30.95
C ASP A 543 17.97 -5.72 30.65
N LYS A 544 17.92 -6.43 29.53
CA LYS A 544 18.98 -7.30 28.99
C LYS A 544 19.74 -6.67 27.82
N GLY A 545 19.52 -5.38 27.52
CA GLY A 545 20.11 -4.68 26.38
C GLY A 545 19.18 -4.63 25.17
N ASP A 546 19.72 -4.29 24.00
CA ASP A 546 18.95 -4.29 22.75
C ASP A 546 18.92 -5.71 22.17
N LEU A 547 17.75 -6.38 22.27
CA LEU A 547 17.57 -7.74 21.81
C LEU A 547 17.07 -7.83 20.35
N ARG A 548 16.90 -6.70 19.65
CA ARG A 548 16.36 -6.72 18.28
C ARG A 548 17.27 -7.44 17.29
N GLU A 549 18.57 -7.53 17.57
CA GLU A 549 19.52 -8.25 16.72
C GLU A 549 19.22 -9.75 16.58
N TYR A 550 18.43 -10.33 17.51
CA TYR A 550 18.00 -11.72 17.47
C TYR A 550 16.67 -11.92 16.72
N LEU A 551 15.90 -10.85 16.52
CA LEU A 551 14.52 -10.89 16.07
C LEU A 551 14.43 -10.55 14.59
N THR A 552 13.90 -11.49 13.80
CA THR A 552 13.86 -11.41 12.34
C THR A 552 12.54 -10.87 11.79
N VAL A 553 11.45 -10.95 12.56
CA VAL A 553 10.11 -10.52 12.14
C VAL A 553 9.20 -10.22 13.33
N TYR A 554 8.26 -9.30 13.12
CA TYR A 554 7.25 -8.89 14.10
C TYR A 554 5.86 -8.95 13.47
N PHE A 555 4.95 -9.70 14.08
CA PHE A 555 3.55 -9.77 13.73
C PHE A 555 2.70 -9.16 14.85
N ASP A 556 1.68 -8.42 14.45
CA ASP A 556 0.67 -7.84 15.33
C ASP A 556 -0.73 -8.19 14.83
N THR A 557 -1.78 -7.69 15.49
CA THR A 557 -3.17 -8.00 15.13
C THR A 557 -3.58 -7.55 13.72
N LYS A 558 -2.72 -6.85 12.95
CA LYS A 558 -3.00 -6.55 11.55
C LYS A 558 -2.96 -7.79 10.66
N ILE A 559 -2.25 -8.86 11.08
CA ILE A 559 -2.27 -10.15 10.38
C ILE A 559 -3.51 -11.01 10.76
N GLY A 560 -4.29 -10.56 11.74
CA GLY A 560 -5.46 -11.24 12.30
C GLY A 560 -5.35 -11.45 13.80
N HIS A 561 -6.39 -12.00 14.43
CA HIS A 561 -6.42 -12.16 15.89
C HIS A 561 -5.67 -13.43 16.35
N LYS A 562 -4.97 -13.38 17.50
CA LYS A 562 -4.12 -14.49 18.01
C LYS A 562 -4.86 -15.80 18.32
N ARG A 563 -6.19 -15.78 18.35
CA ARG A 563 -7.03 -16.98 18.57
C ARG A 563 -7.64 -17.53 17.28
N GLU A 564 -7.29 -16.95 16.14
CA GLU A 564 -7.82 -17.35 14.83
C GLU A 564 -6.79 -18.18 14.07
N VAL A 565 -7.23 -19.35 13.60
CA VAL A 565 -6.41 -20.25 12.77
C VAL A 565 -5.89 -19.55 11.51
N GLY A 566 -6.70 -18.66 10.93
CA GLY A 566 -6.35 -17.89 9.74
C GLY A 566 -5.09 -17.03 9.92
N SER A 567 -4.89 -16.46 11.11
CA SER A 567 -3.73 -15.61 11.40
C SER A 567 -2.43 -16.41 11.36
N TYR A 568 -2.42 -17.64 11.89
CA TYR A 568 -1.24 -18.49 11.86
C TYR A 568 -0.94 -19.04 10.46
N LYS A 569 -1.97 -19.28 9.64
CA LYS A 569 -1.78 -19.60 8.22
C LYS A 569 -1.10 -18.45 7.47
N GLU A 570 -1.56 -17.23 7.71
CA GLU A 570 -0.97 -16.04 7.11
C GLU A 570 0.46 -15.78 7.63
N ILE A 571 0.72 -16.03 8.92
CA ILE A 571 2.07 -15.98 9.50
C ILE A 571 3.00 -16.99 8.82
N VAL A 572 2.58 -18.25 8.68
CA VAL A 572 3.37 -19.29 7.99
C VAL A 572 3.69 -18.88 6.56
N GLN A 573 2.71 -18.34 5.83
CA GLN A 573 2.92 -17.81 4.47
C GLN A 573 3.89 -16.63 4.46
N SER A 574 3.72 -15.67 5.39
CA SER A 574 4.57 -14.48 5.54
C SER A 574 6.01 -14.83 5.95
N LEU A 575 6.19 -15.92 6.70
CA LEU A 575 7.50 -16.42 7.13
C LEU A 575 8.29 -17.10 6.00
N GLY A 576 7.62 -17.47 4.90
CA GLY A 576 8.24 -18.17 3.78
C GLY A 576 8.79 -19.54 4.16
N VAL A 577 8.10 -20.27 5.04
CA VAL A 577 8.44 -21.67 5.39
C VAL A 577 7.60 -22.65 4.56
N ASP A 578 8.12 -23.85 4.33
CA ASP A 578 7.48 -24.86 3.48
C ASP A 578 6.30 -25.56 4.17
N SER A 579 6.36 -25.66 5.50
CA SER A 579 5.36 -26.32 6.33
C SER A 579 5.14 -25.56 7.62
N GLY A 580 3.91 -25.59 8.15
CA GLY A 580 3.64 -25.13 9.53
C GLY A 580 4.53 -25.84 10.55
N LYS A 581 4.89 -27.10 10.29
CA LYS A 581 5.81 -27.90 11.14
C LYS A 581 7.26 -27.39 11.15
N ASP A 582 7.62 -26.47 10.27
CA ASP A 582 8.90 -25.76 10.36
C ASP A 582 8.88 -24.63 11.40
N VAL A 583 7.71 -24.36 12.01
CA VAL A 583 7.49 -23.26 12.96
C VAL A 583 7.06 -23.82 14.32
N LEU A 584 7.85 -23.49 15.34
CA LEU A 584 7.49 -23.68 16.73
C LEU A 584 6.88 -22.39 17.27
N PHE A 585 5.64 -22.42 17.76
CA PHE A 585 5.03 -21.29 18.45
C PHE A 585 5.02 -21.49 19.96
N VAL A 586 5.54 -20.51 20.70
CA VAL A 586 5.61 -20.51 22.17
C VAL A 586 4.69 -19.40 22.69
N THR A 587 3.71 -19.78 23.51
CA THR A 587 2.71 -18.87 24.10
C THR A 587 2.30 -19.38 25.48
N ASP A 588 1.84 -18.53 26.38
CA ASP A 588 1.22 -18.95 27.65
C ASP A 588 -0.28 -19.24 27.51
N VAL A 589 -0.91 -18.84 26.41
CA VAL A 589 -2.36 -18.90 26.21
C VAL A 589 -2.75 -20.14 25.41
N ILE A 590 -3.53 -21.04 26.04
CA ILE A 590 -3.92 -22.32 25.42
C ILE A 590 -4.76 -22.15 24.15
N GLU A 591 -5.64 -21.15 24.08
CA GLU A 591 -6.46 -20.90 22.89
C GLU A 591 -5.62 -20.42 21.70
N GLU A 592 -4.48 -19.76 21.96
CA GLU A 592 -3.53 -19.39 20.91
C GLU A 592 -2.76 -20.61 20.42
N ALA A 593 -2.30 -21.48 21.34
CA ALA A 593 -1.66 -22.75 21.00
C ALA A 593 -2.59 -23.67 20.18
N GLN A 594 -3.88 -23.74 20.52
CA GLN A 594 -4.88 -24.50 19.75
C GLN A 594 -5.06 -23.94 18.34
N ALA A 595 -5.13 -22.61 18.20
CA ALA A 595 -5.27 -21.98 16.89
C ALA A 595 -4.02 -22.18 16.00
N ALA A 596 -2.82 -22.11 16.59
CA ALA A 596 -1.56 -22.39 15.91
C ALA A 596 -1.42 -23.86 15.50
N GLU A 597 -1.76 -24.81 16.39
CA GLU A 597 -1.75 -26.23 16.07
C GLU A 597 -2.75 -26.57 14.95
N ALA A 598 -3.95 -26.00 14.98
CA ALA A 598 -4.94 -26.16 13.92
C ALA A 598 -4.50 -25.57 12.56
N ALA A 599 -3.54 -24.63 12.58
CA ALA A 599 -2.89 -24.12 11.38
C ALA A 599 -1.68 -24.95 10.94
N GLY A 600 -1.31 -25.98 11.70
CA GLY A 600 -0.24 -26.94 11.38
C GLY A 600 1.09 -26.64 12.05
N LEU A 601 1.17 -25.67 12.96
CA LEU A 601 2.40 -25.35 13.71
C LEU A 601 2.64 -26.38 14.82
N ASP A 602 3.89 -26.55 15.22
CA ASP A 602 4.21 -27.16 16.50
C ASP A 602 4.12 -26.09 17.59
N THR A 603 3.64 -26.46 18.77
CA THR A 603 3.30 -25.50 19.81
C THR A 603 3.76 -25.96 21.19
N VAL A 604 4.20 -25.00 21.99
CA VAL A 604 4.65 -25.20 23.37
C VAL A 604 4.02 -24.14 24.26
N LEU A 605 3.53 -24.57 25.41
CA LEU A 605 2.97 -23.69 26.43
C LEU A 605 4.05 -23.21 27.39
N SER A 606 4.21 -21.88 27.51
CA SER A 606 5.10 -21.26 28.48
C SER A 606 4.37 -21.05 29.81
N VAL A 607 4.89 -21.67 30.87
CA VAL A 607 4.37 -21.54 32.23
C VAL A 607 5.31 -20.67 33.03
N ARG A 608 4.97 -19.38 33.14
CA ARG A 608 5.73 -18.39 33.91
C ARG A 608 5.00 -17.97 35.19
N PRO A 609 5.69 -17.37 36.16
CA PRO A 609 5.05 -16.80 37.35
C PRO A 609 3.93 -15.83 36.98
N SER A 610 2.80 -15.92 37.70
CA SER A 610 1.61 -15.09 37.51
C SER A 610 0.80 -15.34 36.23
N ASN A 611 1.18 -16.29 35.38
CA ASN A 611 0.33 -16.72 34.27
C ASN A 611 -0.96 -17.36 34.79
N LYS A 612 -2.02 -17.33 33.97
CA LYS A 612 -3.27 -18.02 34.30
C LYS A 612 -3.01 -19.53 34.39
N PRO A 613 -3.62 -20.25 35.35
CA PRO A 613 -3.52 -21.70 35.41
C PRO A 613 -4.00 -22.34 34.11
N LEU A 614 -3.23 -23.28 33.59
CA LEU A 614 -3.66 -24.10 32.46
C LEU A 614 -4.72 -25.12 32.92
N PRO A 615 -5.61 -25.58 32.03
CA PRO A 615 -6.55 -26.66 32.34
C PRO A 615 -5.82 -27.94 32.78
N ASP A 616 -6.41 -28.71 33.69
CA ASP A 616 -5.81 -29.94 34.24
C ASP A 616 -5.49 -30.99 33.16
N SER A 617 -6.18 -30.97 32.02
CA SER A 617 -5.92 -31.83 30.87
C SER A 617 -5.75 -31.03 29.57
N HIS A 618 -4.54 -31.09 29.02
CA HIS A 618 -4.21 -30.66 27.66
C HIS A 618 -3.06 -31.53 27.11
N HIS A 619 -2.90 -31.60 25.79
CA HIS A 619 -1.85 -32.41 25.15
C HIS A 619 -0.58 -31.63 24.80
N PHE A 620 -0.60 -30.29 24.90
CA PHE A 620 0.57 -29.45 24.60
C PHE A 620 1.73 -29.69 25.57
N HIS A 621 2.95 -29.68 25.04
CA HIS A 621 4.16 -29.68 25.85
C HIS A 621 4.27 -28.36 26.63
N THR A 622 4.75 -28.41 27.87
CA THR A 622 4.89 -27.23 28.74
C THR A 622 6.34 -27.03 29.14
N ILE A 623 6.79 -25.78 29.11
CA ILE A 623 8.10 -25.35 29.58
C ILE A 623 7.94 -24.31 30.69
N ARG A 624 8.86 -24.28 31.65
CA ARG A 624 8.95 -23.24 32.68
C ARG A 624 10.11 -22.28 32.43
N SER A 625 11.03 -22.69 31.57
CA SER A 625 12.14 -21.89 31.08
C SER A 625 12.45 -22.18 29.61
N PHE A 626 12.93 -21.16 28.89
CA PHE A 626 13.51 -21.25 27.55
C PHE A 626 14.84 -22.04 27.52
N ALA A 627 15.37 -22.45 28.68
CA ALA A 627 16.42 -23.46 28.75
C ALA A 627 15.91 -24.87 28.36
N GLU A 628 14.59 -25.11 28.42
CA GLU A 628 13.95 -26.37 28.04
C GLU A 628 13.57 -26.42 26.54
N LEU A 629 13.67 -25.29 25.83
CA LEU A 629 13.50 -25.17 24.38
C LEU A 629 14.72 -25.67 23.62
#